data_AF-A0A964XTU1-F1
#
_entry.id   AF-A0A964XTU1-F1
#
_cell.length_a   1.000
_cell.length_b   1.000
_cell.length_c   1.000
_cell.angle_alpha   90.00
_cell.angle_beta   90.00
_cell.angle_gamma   90.00
#
_symmetry.space_group_name_H-M   'P 1'
#
loop_
_entity.id
_entity.type
_entity.pdbx_description
1 polymer ?
#
loop_
_entity_poly.entity_id
_entity_poly.type
_entity_poly.pdbx_seq_one_letter_code
_entity_poly.pdbx_strand_id
1 'polypeptide(L)'
;MCIKVLGGSKRRYASVGDIIKVSIKEAAPRGRVKKGEVYSAVVVRTAKGIRRGDGSLVKFDSNAAVLLNNKLEPIGTRIFGPVTRELRNERFMKIVSLAPEVL
;
A
#
# COMPACT_ATOMS: atom_id res chain seq x y z
N MET A 1 0.39 -11.97 1.52
CA MET A 1 -0.89 -12.50 0.99
C MET A 1 -2.03 -11.63 1.50
N CYS A 2 -2.95 -11.20 0.64
CA CYS A 2 -4.13 -10.43 1.06
C CYS A 2 -5.20 -11.36 1.63
N ILE A 3 -5.77 -10.99 2.77
CA ILE A 3 -6.83 -11.73 3.46
C ILE A 3 -8.18 -11.04 3.23
N LYS A 4 -8.23 -9.72 3.38
CA LYS A 4 -9.47 -8.95 3.31
C LYS A 4 -9.21 -7.51 2.88
N VAL A 5 -10.09 -6.98 2.02
CA VAL A 5 -10.13 -5.55 1.70
C VAL A 5 -11.03 -4.84 2.70
N LEU A 6 -10.54 -3.75 3.29
CA LEU A 6 -11.31 -2.95 4.25
C LEU A 6 -12.17 -1.89 3.54
N GLY A 7 -13.21 -1.41 4.23
CA GLY A 7 -14.12 -0.37 3.71
C GLY A 7 -15.45 -0.88 3.13
N GLY A 8 -15.85 -2.12 3.42
CA GLY A 8 -17.20 -2.60 3.09
C GLY A 8 -17.37 -4.11 3.24
N SER A 9 -18.61 -4.58 3.44
CA SER A 9 -18.94 -6.00 3.59
C SER A 9 -18.84 -6.80 2.28
N LYS A 10 -19.12 -6.17 1.13
CA LYS A 10 -19.11 -6.79 -0.22
C LYS A 10 -17.94 -6.32 -1.09
N ARG A 11 -16.95 -5.65 -0.52
CA ARG A 11 -15.83 -5.08 -1.29
C ARG A 11 -14.88 -6.19 -1.75
N ARG A 12 -14.76 -6.38 -3.07
CA ARG A 12 -13.95 -7.45 -3.68
C ARG A 12 -12.56 -7.01 -4.14
N TYR A 13 -12.39 -5.73 -4.46
CA TYR A 13 -11.15 -5.20 -5.04
C TYR A 13 -10.63 -4.02 -4.23
N ALA A 14 -9.30 -3.95 -4.15
CA ALA A 14 -8.55 -2.82 -3.61
C ALA A 14 -7.86 -2.07 -4.75
N SER A 15 -7.88 -0.75 -4.67
CA SER A 15 -7.14 0.20 -5.51
C SER A 15 -6.07 0.90 -4.67
N VAL A 16 -5.25 1.74 -5.29
CA VAL A 16 -4.24 2.52 -4.54
C VAL A 16 -4.93 3.39 -3.49
N GLY A 17 -4.35 3.45 -2.30
CA GLY A 17 -4.90 4.15 -1.13
C GLY A 17 -5.85 3.31 -0.28
N ASP A 18 -6.27 2.14 -0.74
CA ASP A 18 -7.07 1.24 0.07
C ASP A 18 -6.25 0.48 1.10
N ILE A 19 -6.84 0.30 2.27
CA ILE A 19 -6.26 -0.50 3.35
C ILE A 19 -6.74 -1.94 3.23
N ILE A 20 -5.80 -2.87 3.29
CA ILE A 20 -6.01 -4.30 3.22
C ILE A 20 -5.42 -4.99 4.46
N LYS A 21 -6.02 -6.10 4.88
CA LYS A 21 -5.43 -7.01 5.87
C LYS A 21 -4.58 -8.04 5.13
N VAL A 22 -3.33 -8.19 5.56
CA VAL A 22 -2.34 -9.07 4.91
C VAL A 22 -1.69 -10.00 5.92
N SER A 23 -1.42 -11.24 5.50
CA SER A 23 -0.51 -12.14 6.20
C SER A 23 0.87 -12.11 5.54
N ILE A 24 1.90 -12.09 6.38
CA ILE A 24 3.30 -12.15 5.95
C ILE A 24 3.64 -13.59 5.57
N LYS A 25 4.02 -13.81 4.31
CA LYS A 25 4.41 -15.13 3.80
C LYS A 25 5.91 -15.37 3.86
N GLU A 26 6.68 -14.30 3.71
CA GLU A 26 8.12 -14.29 3.74
C GLU A 26 8.58 -13.06 4.52
N ALA A 27 9.64 -13.20 5.30
CA ALA A 27 10.19 -12.15 6.12
C ALA A 27 11.72 -12.30 6.16
N ALA A 28 12.41 -11.16 6.16
CA ALA A 28 13.86 -11.15 6.38
C ALA A 28 14.16 -11.57 7.83
N PRO A 29 15.25 -12.34 8.09
CA PRO A 29 15.55 -12.88 9.43
C PRO A 29 15.71 -11.84 10.54
N ARG A 30 16.17 -10.62 10.20
CA ARG A 30 16.32 -9.48 11.13
C ARG A 30 15.25 -8.39 10.91
N GLY A 31 14.19 -8.72 10.17
CA GLY A 31 13.08 -7.80 9.92
C GLY A 31 12.25 -7.58 11.18
N ARG A 32 11.62 -6.39 11.27
CA ARG A 32 10.66 -6.08 12.35
C ARG A 32 9.40 -6.95 12.31
N VAL A 33 9.11 -7.57 11.17
CA VAL A 33 7.92 -8.39 10.93
C VAL A 33 8.32 -9.86 10.80
N LYS A 34 7.48 -10.77 11.31
CA LYS A 34 7.74 -12.21 11.23
C LYS A 34 6.79 -12.89 10.26
N LYS A 35 7.22 -14.04 9.71
CA LYS A 35 6.38 -14.90 8.89
C LYS A 35 5.16 -15.37 9.70
N GLY A 36 3.98 -15.33 9.09
CA GLY A 36 2.71 -15.75 9.69
C GLY A 36 1.93 -14.63 10.39
N GLU A 37 2.58 -13.51 10.71
CA GLU A 37 1.90 -12.38 11.35
C GLU A 37 0.93 -11.69 10.39
N VAL A 38 -0.13 -11.10 10.97
CA VAL A 38 -1.17 -10.38 10.23
C VAL A 38 -1.06 -8.89 10.50
N TYR A 39 -0.88 -8.11 9.44
CA TYR A 39 -0.77 -6.65 9.50
C TYR A 39 -1.84 -5.98 8.65
N SER A 40 -2.03 -4.69 8.89
CA SER A 40 -2.71 -3.80 7.94
C SER A 40 -1.67 -3.30 6.93
N ALA A 41 -2.08 -3.07 5.69
CA ALA A 41 -1.22 -2.51 4.65
C ALA A 41 -2.03 -1.58 3.75
N VAL A 42 -1.39 -0.57 3.18
CA VAL A 42 -1.97 0.28 2.14
C VAL A 42 -1.41 -0.11 0.78
N VAL A 43 -2.29 -0.22 -0.21
CA VAL A 43 -1.88 -0.49 -1.59
C VAL A 43 -1.29 0.79 -2.19
N VAL A 44 -0.08 0.69 -2.76
CA VAL A 44 0.65 1.86 -3.32
C VAL A 44 0.85 1.80 -4.83
N ARG A 45 0.90 0.60 -5.42
CA ARG A 45 0.97 0.39 -6.87
C ARG A 45 0.03 -0.73 -7.29
N THR A 46 -0.62 -0.56 -8.44
CA THR A 46 -1.46 -1.60 -9.03
C THR A 46 -1.21 -1.76 -10.53
N ALA A 47 -1.28 -3.00 -11.01
CA ALA A 47 -1.13 -3.32 -12.43
C ALA A 47 -2.41 -3.10 -13.25
N LYS A 48 -3.57 -2.94 -12.58
CA LYS A 48 -4.85 -2.66 -13.26
C LYS A 48 -4.89 -1.23 -13.83
N GLY A 49 -4.10 -0.32 -13.27
CA GLY A 49 -4.09 1.09 -13.61
C GLY A 49 -5.20 1.89 -12.93
N ILE A 50 -4.96 3.18 -12.75
CA ILE A 50 -5.89 4.15 -12.16
C ILE A 50 -6.12 5.26 -13.17
N ARG A 51 -7.39 5.61 -13.34
CA ARG A 51 -7.80 6.73 -14.16
C ARG A 51 -7.92 7.97 -13.28
N ARG A 52 -7.21 9.02 -13.66
CA ARG A 52 -7.22 10.31 -12.99
C ARG A 52 -8.37 11.18 -13.49
N GLY A 53 -8.71 12.21 -12.72
CA GLY A 53 -9.76 13.17 -13.08
C GLY A 53 -9.44 13.98 -14.34
N ASP A 54 -8.17 14.15 -14.67
CA ASP A 54 -7.69 14.76 -15.91
C ASP A 54 -7.77 13.82 -17.14
N GLY A 55 -8.23 12.58 -16.95
CA GLY A 55 -8.36 11.57 -17.99
C GLY A 55 -7.11 10.73 -18.22
N SER A 56 -5.97 11.05 -17.60
CA SER A 56 -4.75 10.27 -17.71
C SER A 56 -4.88 8.91 -16.99
N LEU A 57 -4.13 7.91 -17.48
CA LEU A 57 -4.10 6.57 -16.91
C LEU A 57 -2.69 6.28 -16.39
N VAL A 58 -2.56 5.97 -15.11
CA VAL A 58 -1.30 5.55 -14.50
C VAL A 58 -1.38 4.06 -14.18
N LYS A 59 -0.44 3.28 -14.71
CA LYS A 59 -0.34 1.83 -14.49
C LYS A 59 1.09 1.46 -14.14
N PHE A 60 1.24 0.46 -13.28
CA PHE A 60 2.53 -0.12 -12.93
C PHE A 60 2.65 -1.55 -13.44
N ASP A 61 3.87 -2.06 -13.53
CA ASP A 61 4.09 -3.45 -13.95
C ASP A 61 3.72 -4.45 -12.84
N SER A 62 3.91 -4.03 -11.57
CA SER A 62 3.70 -4.88 -10.40
C SER A 62 2.79 -4.24 -9.35
N ASN A 63 2.10 -5.09 -8.58
CA ASN A 63 1.34 -4.66 -7.41
C ASN A 63 2.28 -4.51 -6.20
N ALA A 64 2.13 -3.44 -5.44
CA ALA A 64 2.90 -3.22 -4.22
C ALA A 64 2.03 -2.63 -3.10
N ALA A 65 2.39 -2.93 -1.85
CA ALA A 65 1.73 -2.43 -0.66
C ALA A 65 2.75 -2.12 0.44
N VAL A 66 2.42 -1.15 1.30
CA VAL A 66 3.24 -0.72 2.43
C VAL A 66 2.56 -1.14 3.73
N LEU A 67 3.32 -1.79 4.61
CA LEU A 67 2.81 -2.25 5.91
C LEU A 67 2.57 -1.07 6.85
N LEU A 68 1.42 -1.12 7.54
CA LEU A 68 0.96 -0.12 8.48
C LEU A 68 0.85 -0.69 9.89
N ASN A 69 1.10 0.17 10.88
CA ASN A 69 0.80 -0.11 12.28
C ASN A 69 -0.70 0.12 12.58
N ASN A 70 -1.10 -0.08 13.84
CA ASN A 70 -2.49 0.14 14.27
C ASN A 70 -2.92 1.62 14.23
N LYS A 71 -1.96 2.56 14.19
CA LYS A 71 -2.18 4.00 14.03
C LYS A 71 -2.17 4.45 12.56
N LEU A 72 -2.16 3.51 11.61
CA LEU A 72 -2.09 3.77 10.16
C LEU A 72 -0.80 4.46 9.67
N GLU A 73 0.29 4.32 10.42
CA GLU A 73 1.60 4.83 10.04
C GLU A 73 2.47 3.71 9.46
N PRO A 74 3.40 4.01 8.53
CA PRO A 74 4.29 3.01 7.98
C PRO A 74 5.21 2.42 9.07
N ILE A 75 5.35 1.09 9.08
CA ILE A 75 6.25 0.38 10.03
C ILE A 75 7.73 0.55 9.62
N GLY A 76 7.97 0.70 8.31
CA GLY A 76 9.29 0.89 7.72
C GLY A 76 9.73 2.35 7.72
N THR A 77 11.04 2.56 7.57
CA THR A 77 11.67 3.89 7.53
C THR A 77 12.00 4.37 6.12
N ARG A 78 11.83 3.52 5.09
CA ARG A 78 12.10 3.83 3.68
C ARG A 78 11.08 3.13 2.79
N ILE A 79 10.71 3.78 1.69
CA ILE A 79 9.83 3.22 0.66
C ILE A 79 10.65 2.95 -0.59
N PHE A 80 10.41 1.79 -1.22
CA PHE A 80 11.12 1.40 -2.45
C PHE A 80 10.22 1.52 -3.68
N GLY A 81 10.77 2.20 -4.69
CA GLY A 81 10.10 2.47 -5.96
C GLY A 81 9.09 3.61 -5.90
N PRO A 82 8.50 3.96 -7.06
CA PRO A 82 7.59 5.09 -7.18
C PRO A 82 6.28 4.84 -6.43
N VAL A 83 5.68 5.91 -5.92
CA VAL A 83 4.34 5.92 -5.34
C VAL A 83 3.45 6.87 -6.12
N THR A 84 2.14 6.72 -6.02
CA THR A 84 1.23 7.59 -6.76
C THR A 84 0.72 8.76 -5.93
N ARG A 85 0.35 9.86 -6.59
CA ARG A 85 -0.22 11.07 -5.97
C ARG A 85 -1.54 10.84 -5.26
N GLU A 86 -2.28 9.80 -5.61
CA GLU A 86 -3.56 9.41 -4.99
C GLU A 86 -3.40 9.04 -3.51
N LEU A 87 -2.17 8.78 -3.06
CA LEU A 87 -1.83 8.59 -1.65
C LEU A 87 -1.66 9.90 -0.88
N ARG A 88 -1.73 11.07 -1.52
CA ARG A 88 -1.60 12.39 -0.89
C ARG A 88 -2.88 12.80 -0.15
N ASN A 89 -3.36 11.91 0.72
CA ASN A 89 -4.37 12.20 1.72
C ASN A 89 -3.67 12.45 3.05
N GLU A 90 -4.28 13.24 3.95
CA GLU A 90 -3.70 13.59 5.26
C GLU A 90 -3.16 12.38 6.04
N ARG A 91 -3.81 11.22 5.87
CA ARG A 91 -3.47 9.96 6.54
C ARG A 91 -2.18 9.29 6.08
N PHE A 92 -1.72 9.53 4.85
CA PHE A 92 -0.58 8.81 4.26
C PHE A 92 0.56 9.72 3.80
N MET A 93 0.57 10.98 4.22
CA MET A 93 1.63 11.95 3.89
C MET A 93 3.03 11.43 4.22
N LYS A 94 3.20 10.72 5.35
CA LYS A 94 4.49 10.11 5.73
C LYS A 94 5.03 9.13 4.68
N ILE A 95 4.16 8.41 3.97
CA ILE A 95 4.56 7.46 2.92
C ILE A 95 5.06 8.22 1.69
N VAL A 96 4.34 9.29 1.32
CA VAL A 96 4.70 10.15 0.19
C VAL A 96 6.03 10.84 0.45
N SER A 97 6.27 11.34 1.66
CA SER A 97 7.53 11.99 2.04
C SER A 97 8.74 11.06 2.06
N LEU A 98 8.54 9.76 2.34
CA LEU A 98 9.61 8.76 2.39
C LEU A 98 9.87 8.09 1.04
N ALA A 99 9.05 8.38 0.02
CA ALA A 99 9.17 7.78 -1.29
C ALA A 99 10.20 8.53 -2.15
N PRO A 100 10.99 7.81 -2.96
CA PRO A 100 11.99 8.43 -3.84
C PRO A 100 11.33 9.25 -4.96
N GLU A 101 10.18 8.80 -5.47
CA GLU A 101 9.48 9.41 -6.60
C GLU A 101 7.97 9.33 -6.42
N VAL A 102 7.26 10.39 -6.86
CA VAL A 102 5.81 10.50 -6.76
C VAL A 102 5.21 10.83 -8.13
N LEU A 103 4.46 9.87 -8.69
CA LEU A 103 3.84 9.92 -10.02
C LEU A 103 2.38 10.36 -9.96
#